data_AF-A0A2V6HYS4-F1
#
_entry.id   AF-A0A2V6HYS4-F1
#
_cell.length_a   1.000
_cell.length_b   1.000
_cell.length_c   1.000
_cell.angle_alpha   90.00
_cell.angle_beta   90.00
_cell.angle_gamma   90.00
#
_symmetry.space_group_name_H-M   'P 1'
#
loop_
_entity.id
_entity.type
_entity.pdbx_description
1 polymer ?
#
loop_
_entity_poly.entity_id
_entity_poly.type
_entity_poly.pdbx_seq_one_letter_code
_entity_poly.pdbx_strand_id
1 'polypeptide(L)'
;MDTKFLLTTLGFAFLFAASAFAREESLLARITVYWPGEGQLRACSNGARLRAGHCAVDPKRIPYGSHVVFPDATCIAVDSGPAVVNRKAARMTGRT
;
A
#
# COMPACT_ATOMS: atom_id res chain seq x y z
N MET A 1 -20.97 -9.34 -38.02
CA MET A 1 -20.53 -8.59 -36.81
C MET A 1 -19.54 -7.54 -37.28
N ASP A 2 -19.84 -6.26 -37.06
CA ASP A 2 -19.01 -5.16 -37.53
C ASP A 2 -17.66 -5.11 -36.80
N THR A 3 -16.57 -5.07 -37.55
CA THR A 3 -15.18 -5.03 -37.03
C THR A 3 -14.93 -3.84 -36.11
N LYS A 4 -15.59 -2.70 -36.36
CA LYS A 4 -15.58 -1.54 -35.48
C LYS A 4 -16.20 -1.84 -34.12
N PHE A 5 -17.33 -2.54 -34.11
CA PHE A 5 -18.03 -2.92 -32.87
C PHE A 5 -17.17 -3.88 -32.04
N LEU A 6 -16.51 -4.84 -32.73
CA LEU A 6 -15.60 -5.79 -32.10
C LEU A 6 -14.39 -5.10 -31.44
N LEU A 7 -13.75 -4.18 -32.16
CA LEU A 7 -12.62 -3.39 -31.65
C LEU A 7 -13.01 -2.52 -30.45
N THR A 8 -14.16 -1.85 -30.51
CA THR A 8 -14.66 -1.08 -29.36
C THR A 8 -14.95 -1.96 -28.15
N THR A 9 -15.57 -3.13 -28.33
CA THR A 9 -15.84 -4.05 -27.22
C THR A 9 -14.57 -4.61 -26.58
N LEU A 10 -13.55 -4.95 -27.39
CA LEU A 10 -12.26 -5.42 -26.88
C LEU A 10 -11.51 -4.32 -26.13
N GLY A 11 -11.50 -3.09 -26.64
CA GLY A 11 -10.89 -1.93 -25.97
C GLY A 11 -11.57 -1.62 -24.64
N PHE A 12 -12.91 -1.65 -24.59
CA PHE A 12 -13.67 -1.44 -23.36
C PHE A 12 -13.41 -2.55 -22.33
N ALA A 13 -13.41 -3.82 -22.76
CA ALA A 13 -13.13 -4.95 -21.88
C ALA A 13 -11.72 -4.88 -21.24
N PHE A 14 -10.72 -4.39 -21.99
CA PHE A 14 -9.36 -4.21 -21.49
C PHE A 14 -9.26 -3.14 -20.39
N LEU A 15 -10.05 -2.06 -20.49
CA LEU A 15 -10.11 -1.01 -19.47
C LEU A 15 -10.69 -1.51 -18.14
N PHE A 16 -11.66 -2.42 -18.18
CA PHE A 16 -12.27 -3.00 -16.97
C PHE A 16 -11.47 -4.18 -16.37
N ALA A 17 -10.58 -4.80 -17.14
CA ALA A 17 -9.77 -5.92 -16.66
C ALA A 17 -8.81 -5.51 -15.52
N ALA A 18 -8.28 -4.28 -15.53
CA ALA A 18 -7.32 -3.80 -14.54
C ALA A 18 -7.88 -3.78 -13.11
N SER A 19 -9.18 -3.49 -12.95
CA SER A 19 -9.86 -3.46 -11.65
C SER A 19 -10.04 -4.85 -11.05
N ALA A 20 -10.16 -5.89 -11.90
CA ALA A 20 -10.36 -7.27 -11.47
C ALA A 20 -9.09 -7.92 -10.87
N PHE A 21 -7.92 -7.32 -11.08
CA PHE A 21 -6.64 -7.80 -10.52
C PHE A 21 -6.25 -7.13 -9.20
N ALA A 22 -7.12 -6.30 -8.61
CA ALA A 22 -6.98 -5.87 -7.23
C ALA A 22 -7.25 -7.06 -6.28
N ARG A 23 -6.24 -7.93 -6.16
CA ARG A 23 -6.31 -9.14 -5.34
C ARG A 23 -6.07 -8.78 -3.88
N GLU A 24 -7.01 -9.16 -3.02
CA GLU A 24 -6.79 -9.17 -1.58
C GLU A 24 -5.78 -10.27 -1.23
N GLU A 25 -4.68 -9.89 -0.58
CA GLU A 25 -3.59 -10.80 -0.19
C GLU A 25 -3.34 -10.71 1.31
N SER A 26 -3.46 -11.85 2.00
CA SER A 26 -3.10 -11.96 3.41
C SER A 26 -1.59 -12.12 3.56
N LEU A 27 -0.94 -11.14 4.20
CA LEU A 27 0.51 -11.13 4.42
C LEU A 27 0.83 -11.16 5.92
N LEU A 28 1.77 -12.01 6.33
CA LEU A 28 2.34 -11.92 7.68
C LEU A 28 3.22 -10.66 7.77
N ALA A 29 2.92 -9.79 8.73
CA ALA A 29 3.64 -8.54 8.96
C ALA A 29 3.94 -8.33 10.45
N ARG A 30 5.05 -7.64 10.74
CA ARG A 30 5.35 -7.08 12.06
C ARG A 30 4.96 -5.61 12.05
N ILE A 31 4.00 -5.25 12.89
CA ILE A 31 3.45 -3.90 12.94
C ILE A 31 4.17 -3.11 14.03
N THR A 32 4.54 -1.87 13.69
CA THR A 32 5.06 -0.86 14.63
C THR A 32 4.33 0.44 14.37
N VAL A 33 4.12 1.25 15.40
CA VAL A 33 3.38 2.52 15.30
C VAL A 33 4.35 3.69 15.43
N TYR A 34 4.09 4.74 14.66
CA TYR A 34 4.75 6.04 14.79
C TYR A 34 3.69 7.13 14.59
N TRP A 35 3.98 8.32 15.09
CA TRP A 35 3.13 9.50 14.92
C TRP A 35 4.00 10.72 14.62
N PRO A 36 3.49 11.70 13.85
CA PRO A 36 4.16 12.97 13.70
C PRO A 36 4.30 13.66 15.07
N GLY A 37 5.53 14.04 15.45
CA GLY A 37 5.83 14.74 16.71
C GLY A 37 5.72 16.27 16.59
N GLU A 38 5.88 16.95 17.73
CA GLU A 38 5.98 18.41 17.82
C GLU A 38 7.22 18.90 17.04
N GLY A 39 7.01 19.54 15.88
CA GLY A 39 8.08 20.15 15.08
C GLY A 39 8.31 19.56 13.68
N GLN A 40 7.78 18.38 13.35
CA GLN A 40 7.85 17.83 11.99
C GLN A 40 6.47 17.37 11.49
N LEU A 41 5.72 18.33 10.93
CA LEU A 41 4.42 18.08 10.28
C LEU A 41 4.53 17.14 9.05
N ARG A 42 5.75 17.01 8.51
CA ARG A 42 6.13 16.13 7.39
C ARG A 42 7.04 15.03 7.90
N ALA A 43 6.46 13.96 8.44
CA ALA A 43 7.20 12.78 8.88
C ALA A 43 7.21 11.66 7.82
N CYS A 44 6.63 11.90 6.65
CA CYS A 44 6.69 10.97 5.52
C CYS A 44 8.01 11.14 4.76
N SER A 45 8.65 10.05 4.36
CA SER A 45 9.89 10.06 3.58
C SER A 45 9.76 10.77 2.22
N ASN A 46 8.55 10.84 1.67
CA ASN A 46 8.23 11.56 0.42
C ASN A 46 7.81 13.02 0.64
N GLY A 47 7.87 13.53 1.88
CA GLY A 47 7.48 14.90 2.23
C GLY A 47 5.96 15.13 2.36
N ALA A 48 5.14 14.09 2.18
CA ALA A 48 3.70 14.18 2.39
C ALA A 48 3.35 14.43 3.86
N ARG A 49 2.22 15.11 4.07
CA ARG A 49 1.64 15.29 5.41
C ARG A 49 0.96 13.99 5.82
N LEU A 50 1.46 13.36 6.88
CA LEU A 50 0.83 12.18 7.45
C LEU A 50 -0.46 12.55 8.17
N ARG A 51 -1.44 11.65 8.08
CA ARG A 51 -2.73 11.75 8.76
C ARG A 51 -3.00 10.43 9.48
N ALA A 52 -3.89 10.43 10.45
CA ALA A 52 -4.39 9.17 11.02
C ALA A 52 -4.97 8.31 9.89
N GLY A 53 -4.66 7.00 9.90
CA GLY A 53 -5.00 6.07 8.83
C GLY A 53 -3.96 6.00 7.69
N HIS A 54 -2.85 6.74 7.75
CA HIS A 54 -1.71 6.52 6.86
C HIS A 54 -0.77 5.47 7.45
N CYS A 55 -0.20 4.60 6.62
CA CYS A 55 0.82 3.65 7.05
C CYS A 55 2.06 3.64 6.14
N ALA A 56 3.17 3.20 6.72
CA ALA A 56 4.42 2.99 6.03
C ALA A 56 4.59 1.51 5.64
N VAL A 57 4.98 1.23 4.40
CA VAL A 57 5.14 -0.13 3.85
C VAL A 57 6.44 -0.29 3.07
N ASP A 58 6.80 -1.52 2.72
CA ASP A 58 7.78 -1.79 1.66
C ASP A 58 7.04 -1.74 0.31
N PRO A 59 7.27 -0.72 -0.55
CA PRO A 59 6.54 -0.55 -1.80
C PRO A 59 6.77 -1.68 -2.80
N LYS A 60 7.83 -2.48 -2.63
CA LYS A 60 8.07 -3.68 -3.45
C LYS A 60 7.13 -4.83 -3.10
N ARG A 61 6.55 -4.83 -1.90
CA ARG A 61 5.62 -5.87 -1.42
C ARG A 61 4.18 -5.38 -1.38
N ILE A 62 3.97 -4.15 -0.93
CA ILE A 62 2.65 -3.51 -0.87
C ILE A 62 2.77 -2.19 -1.62
N PRO A 63 2.23 -2.08 -2.84
CA PRO A 63 2.30 -0.84 -3.62
C PRO A 63 1.69 0.35 -2.89
N TYR A 64 2.23 1.56 -3.11
CA TYR A 64 1.60 2.78 -2.61
C TYR A 64 0.16 2.92 -3.11
N GLY A 65 -0.71 3.48 -2.27
CA GLY A 65 -2.15 3.57 -2.52
C GLY A 65 -2.94 2.33 -2.13
N SER A 66 -2.28 1.21 -1.81
CA SER A 66 -2.95 0.01 -1.32
C SER A 66 -3.63 0.26 0.02
N HIS A 67 -4.80 -0.36 0.22
CA HIS A 67 -5.48 -0.41 1.50
C HIS A 67 -4.95 -1.60 2.30
N VAL A 68 -4.31 -1.32 3.43
CA VAL A 68 -3.81 -2.33 4.36
C VAL A 68 -4.85 -2.50 5.46
N VAL A 69 -5.48 -3.68 5.48
CA VAL A 69 -6.51 -4.03 6.46
C VAL A 69 -5.87 -4.75 7.63
N PHE A 70 -5.97 -4.15 8.82
CA PHE A 70 -5.67 -4.75 10.11
C PHE A 70 -6.98 -5.22 10.77
N PRO A 71 -6.93 -6.10 11.78
CA PRO A 71 -8.14 -6.56 12.48
C PRO A 71 -8.99 -5.44 13.09
N ASP A 72 -8.37 -4.32 13.45
CA ASP A 72 -8.96 -3.19 14.17
C ASP A 72 -9.02 -1.88 13.35
N ALA A 73 -8.34 -1.82 12.21
CA ALA A 73 -8.25 -0.59 11.41
C ALA A 73 -7.92 -0.86 9.94
N THR A 74 -8.24 0.09 9.06
CA THR A 74 -7.73 0.09 7.67
C THR A 74 -6.89 1.33 7.46
N CYS A 75 -5.71 1.15 6.87
CA CYS A 75 -4.77 2.21 6.58
C CYS A 75 -4.41 2.27 5.09
N ILE A 76 -4.00 3.44 4.60
CA ILE A 76 -3.54 3.65 3.23
C ILE A 76 -2.00 3.68 3.23
N ALA A 77 -1.41 2.87 2.36
CA ALA A 77 0.04 2.83 2.14
C ALA A 77 0.50 4.10 1.42
N VAL A 78 1.07 5.05 2.16
CA VAL A 78 1.53 6.34 1.59
C VAL A 78 2.98 6.67 1.92
N ASP A 79 3.60 5.89 2.80
CA ASP A 79 4.96 6.14 3.29
C ASP A 79 5.83 4.88 3.21
N SER A 80 7.12 5.09 3.33
CA SER A 80 8.12 4.04 3.49
C SER A 80 9.31 4.58 4.27
N GLY A 81 10.23 3.70 4.62
CA GLY A 81 11.47 4.12 5.26
C GLY A 81 12.47 2.97 5.39
N PRO A 82 13.75 3.27 5.64
CA PRO A 82 14.79 2.25 5.72
C PRO A 82 14.51 1.17 6.78
N ALA A 83 13.84 1.51 7.89
CA ALA A 83 13.49 0.54 8.92
C ALA A 83 12.41 -0.46 8.46
N VAL A 84 11.43 0.01 7.67
CA VAL A 84 10.35 -0.79 7.11
C VAL A 84 10.88 -1.72 6.02
N VAL A 85 11.62 -1.15 5.04
CA VAL A 85 12.21 -1.91 3.93
C VAL A 85 13.20 -2.98 4.43
N ASN A 86 14.04 -2.65 5.40
CA ASN A 86 14.99 -3.61 5.97
C ASN A 86 14.37 -4.57 7.00
N ARG A 87 13.06 -4.49 7.24
CA ARG A 87 12.33 -5.33 8.20
C ARG A 87 12.98 -5.34 9.58
N LYS A 88 13.50 -4.19 10.04
CA LYS A 88 14.32 -4.11 11.27
C LYS A 88 13.58 -4.68 12.48
N ALA A 89 12.35 -4.24 12.73
CA ALA A 89 11.53 -4.74 13.84
C ALA A 89 11.33 -6.26 13.76
N ALA A 90 10.96 -6.77 12.58
CA ALA A 90 10.76 -8.20 12.39
C ALA A 90 12.04 -9.02 12.65
N ARG A 91 13.22 -8.53 12.25
CA ARG A 91 14.50 -9.20 12.50
C ARG A 91 14.95 -9.16 13.97
N MET A 92 14.61 -8.08 14.68
CA MET A 92 14.99 -7.92 16.09
C MET A 92 14.12 -8.76 17.03
N THR A 93 12.82 -8.87 16.73
CA THR A 93 11.86 -9.56 17.62
C THR A 93 11.43 -10.92 17.08
N GLY A 94 11.80 -11.26 15.84
CA GLY A 94 11.34 -12.46 15.14
C GLY A 94 12.49 -13.36 14.72
N ARG A 95 12.58 -14.53 15.38
CA ARG A 95 13.21 -15.75 14.85
C ARG A 95 12.17 -16.73 14.27
N THR A 96 10.92 -16.29 14.13
CA THR A 96 9.79 -17.04 13.57
C THR A 96 9.65 -16.80 12.08
#